data_AF-A0A2E8Y6U7-F1
#
_entry.id   AF-A0A2E8Y6U7-F1
#
_cell.length_a   1.000
_cell.length_b   1.000
_cell.length_c   1.000
_cell.angle_alpha   90.00
_cell.angle_beta   90.00
_cell.angle_gamma   90.00
#
_symmetry.space_group_name_H-M   'P 1'
#
loop_
_entity.id
_entity.type
_entity.pdbx_description
1 polymer ?
#
loop_
_entity_poly.entity_id
_entity_poly.type
_entity_poly.pdbx_seq_one_letter_code
_entity_poly.pdbx_strand_id
1 'polypeptide(L)'
;MRGRVAFIHFGKCAGVFTMNYLSRVVLRRGFKVLDSWPRLKRDWHDDELRKFLKLPGKALVHNHHINWREPVVDDYLDAGWFVFTFLRHPADLIASLYFWGRKMSKRDANPFAPDGVNPGAMTADRFFNVALDNPGMRNLWTLPPYVERISFVDEFTTLNFRAFLSVHFGHEYGTIKVGARHRNASDNPGFAALVAAGAVHSRTVNRLYGDEAFREYERYVDLWEPTFPS
;
A
#
# COMPACT_ATOMS: atom_id res chain seq x y z
N MET A 1 -13.91 18.40 -10.51
CA MET A 1 -13.38 17.02 -10.64
C MET A 1 -11.93 17.08 -11.10
N ARG A 2 -11.01 16.46 -10.36
CA ARG A 2 -9.56 16.53 -10.62
C ARG A 2 -9.22 15.86 -11.96
N GLY A 3 -8.51 16.56 -12.85
CA GLY A 3 -8.21 16.06 -14.20
C GLY A 3 -6.97 15.16 -14.29
N ARG A 4 -5.98 15.35 -13.42
CA ARG A 4 -4.73 14.59 -13.41
C ARG A 4 -4.48 14.05 -12.02
N VAL A 5 -4.37 12.72 -11.92
CA VAL A 5 -4.37 12.00 -10.65
C VAL A 5 -3.25 10.97 -10.64
N ALA A 6 -2.43 10.97 -9.60
CA ALA A 6 -1.41 9.96 -9.36
C ALA A 6 -1.76 9.19 -8.08
N PHE A 7 -2.03 7.90 -8.24
CA PHE A 7 -2.20 6.98 -7.13
C PHE A 7 -0.87 6.28 -6.85
N ILE A 8 -0.21 6.69 -5.77
CA ILE A 8 0.93 5.99 -5.21
C ILE A 8 0.39 4.82 -4.40
N HIS A 9 0.51 3.60 -4.91
CA HIS A 9 -0.01 2.42 -4.23
C HIS A 9 0.99 1.97 -3.17
N PHE A 10 0.71 2.28 -1.91
CA PHE A 10 1.42 1.67 -0.81
C PHE A 10 1.09 0.17 -0.74
N GLY A 11 2.10 -0.68 -0.84
CA GLY A 11 1.93 -2.13 -0.94
C GLY A 11 1.04 -2.68 0.18
N LYS A 12 0.06 -3.53 -0.18
CA LYS A 12 -0.89 -4.19 0.76
C LYS A 12 -1.91 -3.26 1.43
N CYS A 13 -2.07 -2.03 0.93
CA CYS A 13 -3.07 -1.06 1.40
C CYS A 13 -4.24 -0.92 0.41
N ALA A 14 -4.86 -2.05 0.06
CA ALA A 14 -6.05 -2.13 -0.82
C ALA A 14 -5.90 -1.52 -2.24
N GLY A 15 -4.69 -1.34 -2.77
CA GLY A 15 -4.52 -0.64 -4.06
C GLY A 15 -5.21 -1.28 -5.25
N VAL A 16 -5.32 -2.62 -5.32
CA VAL A 16 -6.09 -3.29 -6.38
C VAL A 16 -7.57 -2.89 -6.32
N PHE A 17 -8.14 -2.77 -5.12
CA PHE A 17 -9.52 -2.32 -4.96
C PHE A 17 -9.65 -0.86 -5.38
N THR A 18 -8.83 0.03 -4.82
CA THR A 18 -8.81 1.47 -5.12
C THR A 18 -8.67 1.72 -6.62
N MET A 19 -7.71 1.07 -7.26
CA MET A 19 -7.44 1.20 -8.69
C MET A 19 -8.62 0.74 -9.54
N ASN A 20 -9.21 -0.41 -9.22
CA ASN A 20 -10.39 -0.89 -9.93
C ASN A 20 -11.60 0.02 -9.73
N TYR A 21 -11.81 0.54 -8.52
CA TYR A 21 -12.91 1.44 -8.23
C TYR A 21 -12.77 2.75 -9.00
N LEU A 22 -11.61 3.40 -8.90
CA LEU A 22 -11.35 4.66 -9.60
C LEU A 22 -11.43 4.48 -11.12
N SER A 23 -10.72 3.51 -11.69
CA SER A 23 -10.67 3.35 -13.16
C SER A 23 -12.01 2.94 -13.78
N ARG A 24 -12.83 2.14 -13.08
CA ARG A 24 -14.06 1.57 -13.65
C ARG A 24 -15.33 2.32 -13.29
N VAL A 25 -15.34 3.05 -12.17
CA VAL A 25 -16.54 3.73 -11.67
C VAL A 25 -16.38 5.23 -11.76
N VAL A 26 -15.34 5.78 -11.14
CA VAL A 26 -15.19 7.23 -10.96
C VAL A 26 -14.65 7.90 -12.21
N LEU A 27 -13.64 7.30 -12.84
CA LEU A 27 -12.86 7.88 -13.94
C LEU A 27 -13.14 7.20 -15.29
N ARG A 28 -14.23 6.43 -15.38
CA ARG A 28 -14.55 5.52 -16.50
C ARG A 28 -14.55 6.19 -17.88
N ARG A 29 -14.82 7.50 -17.96
CA ARG A 29 -14.93 8.25 -19.23
C ARG A 29 -13.93 9.40 -19.26
N GLY A 30 -13.09 9.42 -20.29
CA GLY A 30 -12.19 10.53 -20.60
C GLY A 30 -10.85 10.52 -19.85
N PHE A 31 -10.59 9.58 -18.96
CA PHE A 31 -9.27 9.41 -18.34
C PHE A 31 -8.45 8.35 -19.05
N LYS A 32 -7.20 8.69 -19.35
CA LYS A 32 -6.18 7.71 -19.72
C LYS A 32 -5.65 7.04 -18.45
N VAL A 33 -5.83 5.72 -18.34
CA VAL A 33 -5.32 4.93 -17.22
C VAL A 33 -3.92 4.41 -17.56
N LEU A 34 -2.95 4.76 -16.73
CA LEU A 34 -1.53 4.44 -16.87
C LEU A 34 -1.13 3.50 -15.73
N ASP A 35 -1.37 2.20 -15.95
CA ASP A 35 -1.05 1.11 -15.03
C ASP A 35 -0.15 0.10 -15.74
N SER A 36 1.03 -0.16 -15.16
CA SER A 36 2.06 -0.99 -15.77
C SER A 36 1.78 -2.49 -15.61
N TRP A 37 1.13 -2.93 -14.53
CA TRP A 37 1.02 -4.34 -14.17
C TRP A 37 0.23 -5.22 -15.15
N PRO A 38 -0.85 -4.74 -15.78
CA PRO A 38 -1.55 -5.52 -16.80
C PRO A 38 -0.63 -5.91 -17.97
N ARG A 39 0.34 -5.05 -18.34
CA ARG A 39 1.14 -5.18 -19.56
C ARG A 39 2.61 -5.54 -19.32
N LEU A 40 3.29 -4.80 -18.43
CA LEU A 40 4.73 -4.87 -18.23
C LEU A 40 5.16 -5.83 -17.11
N LYS A 41 4.24 -6.18 -16.19
CA LYS A 41 4.55 -7.03 -15.01
C LYS A 41 5.67 -6.46 -14.12
N ARG A 42 5.89 -5.14 -14.18
CA ARG A 42 6.79 -4.37 -13.33
C ARG A 42 6.20 -2.98 -13.11
N ASP A 43 6.76 -2.22 -12.18
CA ASP A 43 6.46 -0.80 -12.01
C ASP A 43 7.16 0.07 -13.06
N TRP A 44 6.64 1.28 -13.24
CA TRP A 44 7.30 2.35 -13.99
C TRP A 44 8.53 2.85 -13.22
N HIS A 45 9.60 3.15 -13.94
CA HIS A 45 10.75 3.86 -13.39
C HIS A 45 10.57 5.39 -13.50
N ASP A 46 11.39 6.15 -12.79
CA ASP A 46 11.35 7.61 -12.72
C ASP A 46 11.19 8.30 -14.09
N ASP A 47 12.00 7.91 -15.08
CA ASP A 47 11.96 8.51 -16.43
C ASP A 47 10.64 8.21 -17.17
N GLU A 48 10.04 7.05 -16.91
CA GLU A 48 8.75 6.68 -17.48
C GLU A 48 7.61 7.47 -16.81
N LEU A 49 7.68 7.62 -15.48
CA LEU A 49 6.73 8.45 -14.73
C LEU A 49 6.77 9.91 -15.20
N ARG A 50 7.96 10.49 -15.40
CA ARG A 50 8.11 11.87 -15.88
C ARG A 50 7.55 12.10 -17.28
N LYS A 51 7.57 11.10 -18.16
CA LYS A 51 6.95 11.21 -19.49
C LYS A 51 5.44 11.46 -19.41
N PHE A 52 4.78 11.01 -18.35
CA PHE A 52 3.34 11.19 -18.20
C PHE A 52 2.92 12.62 -17.86
N LEU A 53 3.83 13.43 -17.29
CA LEU A 53 3.59 14.84 -16.99
C LEU A 53 3.23 15.66 -18.24
N LYS A 54 3.76 15.24 -19.40
CA LYS A 54 3.56 15.89 -20.70
C LYS A 54 2.29 15.43 -21.42
N LEU A 55 1.55 14.46 -20.87
CA LEU A 55 0.34 13.95 -21.52
C LEU A 55 -0.78 14.99 -21.46
N PRO A 56 -1.43 15.29 -22.61
CA PRO A 56 -2.59 16.17 -22.61
C PRO A 56 -3.82 15.46 -22.03
N GLY A 57 -4.75 16.25 -21.52
CA GLY A 57 -6.05 15.77 -21.06
C GLY A 57 -6.03 15.13 -19.67
N LYS A 58 -7.01 14.27 -19.41
CA LYS A 58 -7.20 13.66 -18.09
C LYS A 58 -6.50 12.32 -17.98
N ALA A 59 -5.84 12.06 -16.86
CA ALA A 59 -5.05 10.85 -16.65
C ALA A 59 -5.05 10.37 -15.20
N LEU A 60 -4.97 9.04 -15.04
CA LEU A 60 -4.71 8.35 -13.79
C LEU A 60 -3.41 7.57 -13.93
N VAL A 61 -2.38 7.92 -13.15
CA VAL A 61 -1.14 7.15 -13.04
C VAL A 61 -1.22 6.26 -11.80
N HIS A 62 -0.85 5.00 -11.93
CA HIS A 62 -0.74 4.05 -10.83
C HIS A 62 0.65 3.42 -10.84
N ASN A 63 1.33 3.42 -9.68
CA ASN A 63 2.63 2.77 -9.48
C ASN A 63 2.85 2.51 -7.98
N HIS A 64 3.62 1.48 -7.60
CA HIS A 64 3.87 1.21 -6.18
C HIS A 64 4.83 2.24 -5.56
N HIS A 65 4.65 2.50 -4.26
CA HIS A 65 5.40 3.51 -3.49
C HIS A 65 6.92 3.35 -3.56
N ILE A 66 7.43 2.11 -3.60
CA ILE A 66 8.87 1.80 -3.67
C ILE A 66 9.55 2.32 -4.96
N ASN A 67 8.77 2.63 -6.00
CA ASN A 67 9.26 3.15 -7.28
C ASN A 67 8.91 4.63 -7.47
N TRP A 68 8.58 5.34 -6.40
CA TRP A 68 8.50 6.80 -6.38
C TRP A 68 9.63 7.36 -5.56
N ARG A 69 10.33 8.34 -6.11
CA ARG A 69 11.35 9.13 -5.39
C ARG A 69 10.85 10.55 -5.21
N GLU A 70 11.35 11.21 -4.17
CA GLU A 70 10.98 12.59 -3.84
C GLU A 70 11.01 13.54 -5.05
N PRO A 71 12.08 13.58 -5.88
CA PRO A 71 12.11 14.50 -7.01
C PRO A 71 11.01 14.22 -8.05
N VAL A 72 10.60 12.95 -8.20
CA VAL A 72 9.50 12.60 -9.12
C VAL A 72 8.17 13.03 -8.55
N VAL A 73 7.97 12.89 -7.23
CA VAL A 73 6.75 13.35 -6.57
C VAL A 73 6.63 14.87 -6.69
N ASP A 74 7.73 15.59 -6.50
CA ASP A 74 7.80 17.04 -6.64
C ASP A 74 7.43 17.48 -8.06
N ASP A 75 7.99 16.82 -9.09
CA ASP A 75 7.62 17.10 -10.48
C ASP A 75 6.11 16.92 -10.75
N TYR A 76 5.46 15.95 -10.10
CA TYR A 76 4.02 15.74 -10.21
C TYR A 76 3.22 16.83 -9.49
N LEU A 77 3.63 17.21 -8.28
CA LEU A 77 3.00 18.26 -7.50
C LEU A 77 3.11 19.62 -8.21
N ASP A 78 4.30 19.97 -8.71
CA ASP A 78 4.57 21.20 -9.46
C ASP A 78 3.77 21.27 -10.77
N ALA A 79 3.59 20.12 -11.42
CA ALA A 79 2.74 20.02 -12.60
C ALA A 79 1.23 20.05 -12.28
N GLY A 80 0.84 20.18 -11.01
CA GLY A 80 -0.55 20.28 -10.55
C GLY A 80 -1.31 18.95 -10.56
N TRP A 81 -0.60 17.82 -10.45
CA TRP A 81 -1.24 16.53 -10.28
C TRP A 81 -1.76 16.37 -8.85
N PHE A 82 -2.94 15.74 -8.71
CA PHE A 82 -3.38 15.26 -7.41
C PHE A 82 -2.69 13.94 -7.09
N VAL A 83 -1.74 13.97 -6.17
CA VAL A 83 -0.98 12.81 -5.74
C VAL A 83 -1.57 12.30 -4.44
N PHE A 84 -1.91 11.01 -4.37
CA PHE A 84 -2.48 10.44 -3.16
C PHE A 84 -2.02 9.01 -2.91
N THR A 85 -2.13 8.59 -1.65
CA THR A 85 -1.92 7.21 -1.20
C THR A 85 -2.95 6.83 -0.16
N PHE A 86 -3.10 5.54 0.08
CA PHE A 86 -3.76 5.02 1.28
C PHE A 86 -2.79 4.16 2.06
N LEU A 87 -2.92 4.22 3.39
CA LEU A 87 -2.11 3.48 4.33
C LEU A 87 -2.91 2.35 4.99
N ARG A 88 -2.22 1.58 5.82
CA ARG A 88 -2.76 0.50 6.64
C ARG A 88 -1.96 0.47 7.92
N HIS A 89 -2.59 0.03 9.02
CA HIS A 89 -1.87 -0.23 10.26
C HIS A 89 -0.57 -1.04 10.01
N PRO A 90 0.62 -0.53 10.39
CA PRO A 90 1.90 -1.07 9.96
C PRO A 90 2.11 -2.53 10.42
N ALA A 91 1.61 -2.90 11.60
CA ALA A 91 1.67 -4.30 12.07
C ALA A 91 0.85 -5.26 11.18
N ASP A 92 -0.33 -4.83 10.72
CA ASP A 92 -1.17 -5.62 9.82
C ASP A 92 -0.61 -5.65 8.39
N LEU A 93 0.09 -4.60 7.99
CA LEU A 93 0.83 -4.54 6.73
C LEU A 93 1.95 -5.58 6.72
N ILE A 94 2.79 -5.62 7.76
CA ILE A 94 3.86 -6.64 7.90
C ILE A 94 3.27 -8.05 7.93
N ALA A 95 2.17 -8.27 8.67
CA ALA A 95 1.46 -9.56 8.63
C ALA A 95 1.00 -9.90 7.21
N SER A 96 0.46 -8.93 6.46
CA SER A 96 0.04 -9.13 5.07
C SER A 96 1.20 -9.49 4.14
N LEU A 97 2.37 -8.87 4.33
CA LEU A 97 3.60 -9.21 3.61
C LEU A 97 4.05 -10.65 3.93
N TYR A 98 4.00 -11.07 5.19
CA TYR A 98 4.34 -12.43 5.61
C TYR A 98 3.49 -13.47 4.91
N PHE A 99 2.15 -13.35 5.00
CA PHE A 99 1.24 -14.34 4.42
C PHE A 99 1.28 -14.35 2.89
N TRP A 100 1.38 -13.17 2.27
CA TRP A 100 1.56 -13.08 0.83
C TRP A 100 2.88 -13.72 0.38
N GLY A 101 3.99 -13.37 1.02
CA GLY A 101 5.30 -13.93 0.72
C GLY A 101 5.33 -15.45 0.89
N ARG A 102 4.74 -15.99 1.97
CA ARG A 102 4.60 -17.45 2.18
C ARG A 102 3.81 -18.11 1.06
N LYS A 103 2.70 -17.52 0.64
CA LYS A 103 1.86 -18.03 -0.45
C LYS A 103 2.63 -18.04 -1.78
N MET A 104 3.45 -17.03 -2.01
CA MET A 104 4.26 -16.91 -3.22
C MET A 104 5.49 -17.84 -3.19
N SER A 105 6.14 -18.04 -2.05
CA SER A 105 7.22 -19.02 -1.88
C SER A 105 6.75 -20.44 -2.16
N LYS A 106 5.51 -20.81 -1.80
CA LYS A 106 4.91 -22.11 -2.17
C LYS A 106 4.72 -22.31 -3.68
N ARG A 107 4.90 -21.25 -4.48
CA ARG A 107 4.77 -21.24 -5.94
C ARG A 107 6.12 -20.93 -6.61
N ASP A 108 7.23 -21.07 -5.88
CA ASP A 108 8.58 -20.74 -6.34
C ASP A 108 8.73 -19.31 -6.88
N ALA A 109 7.93 -18.39 -6.35
CA ALA A 109 7.86 -17.00 -6.78
C ALA A 109 8.07 -16.03 -5.61
N ASN A 110 9.01 -16.35 -4.71
CA ASN A 110 9.29 -15.59 -3.51
C ASN A 110 9.63 -14.12 -3.84
N PRO A 111 8.78 -13.15 -3.44
CA PRO A 111 8.97 -11.75 -3.80
C PRO A 111 10.13 -11.08 -3.06
N PHE A 112 10.62 -11.69 -1.97
CA PHE A 112 11.69 -11.13 -1.13
C PHE A 112 13.03 -11.85 -1.31
N ALA A 113 13.15 -12.68 -2.36
CA ALA A 113 14.40 -13.35 -2.70
C ALA A 113 15.57 -12.37 -2.94
N PRO A 114 15.39 -11.20 -3.59
CA PRO A 114 16.45 -10.20 -3.72
C PRO A 114 17.02 -9.71 -2.38
N ASP A 115 16.20 -9.71 -1.33
CA ASP A 115 16.59 -9.29 0.03
C ASP A 115 17.10 -10.45 0.89
N GLY A 116 17.23 -11.66 0.33
CA GLY A 116 17.65 -12.86 1.04
C GLY A 116 16.60 -13.39 2.03
N VAL A 117 15.34 -12.99 1.91
CA VAL A 117 14.27 -13.34 2.86
C VAL A 117 13.36 -14.40 2.25
N ASN A 118 13.16 -15.53 2.95
CA ASN A 118 12.20 -16.56 2.56
C ASN A 118 11.12 -16.76 3.63
N PRO A 119 9.94 -16.12 3.50
CA PRO A 119 8.84 -16.26 4.46
C PRO A 119 8.36 -17.70 4.63
N GLY A 120 8.46 -18.52 3.56
CA GLY A 120 8.06 -19.92 3.56
C GLY A 120 8.84 -20.78 4.55
N ALA A 121 10.06 -20.36 4.89
CA ALA A 121 10.99 -21.08 5.76
C ALA A 121 11.13 -20.45 7.16
N MET A 122 10.25 -19.53 7.56
CA MET A 122 10.33 -18.86 8.86
C MET A 122 8.98 -18.69 9.55
N THR A 123 9.04 -18.56 10.88
CA THR A 123 7.89 -18.21 11.73
C THR A 123 7.45 -16.77 11.48
N ALA A 124 6.22 -16.43 11.89
CA ALA A 124 5.75 -15.05 11.85
C ALA A 124 6.63 -14.14 12.71
N ASP A 125 6.92 -14.53 13.96
CA ASP A 125 7.84 -13.82 14.85
C ASP A 125 9.19 -13.49 14.17
N ARG A 126 9.83 -14.48 13.55
CA ARG A 126 11.11 -14.26 12.86
C ARG A 126 10.95 -13.31 11.68
N PHE A 127 9.87 -13.41 10.91
CA PHE A 127 9.62 -12.50 9.80
C PHE A 127 9.43 -11.05 10.26
N PHE A 128 8.72 -10.81 11.37
CA PHE A 128 8.58 -9.47 11.94
C PHE A 128 9.93 -8.87 12.33
N ASN A 129 10.80 -9.63 13.01
CA ASN A 129 12.15 -9.15 13.33
C ASN A 129 12.97 -8.87 12.06
N VAL A 130 12.89 -9.74 11.04
CA VAL A 130 13.55 -9.50 9.75
C VAL A 130 13.00 -8.24 9.07
N ALA A 131 11.69 -7.96 9.16
CA ALA A 131 11.10 -6.75 8.61
C ALA A 131 11.59 -5.47 9.29
N LEU A 132 11.96 -5.55 10.58
CA LEU A 132 12.56 -4.45 11.34
C LEU A 132 14.05 -4.28 11.02
N ASP A 133 14.78 -5.38 10.82
CA ASP A 133 16.25 -5.37 10.77
C ASP A 133 16.81 -5.28 9.33
N ASN A 134 16.07 -5.77 8.32
CA ASN A 134 16.54 -5.79 6.92
C ASN A 134 16.11 -4.51 6.17
N PRO A 135 17.04 -3.74 5.57
CA PRO A 135 16.71 -2.47 4.88
C PRO A 135 15.71 -2.62 3.72
N GLY A 136 15.84 -3.67 2.91
CA GLY A 136 14.93 -3.92 1.79
C GLY A 136 13.52 -4.22 2.26
N MET A 137 13.39 -4.99 3.35
CA MET A 137 12.10 -5.26 3.98
C MET A 137 11.53 -4.03 4.70
N ARG A 138 12.37 -3.19 5.33
CA ARG A 138 11.92 -1.95 5.99
C ARG A 138 11.20 -1.04 5.00
N ASN A 139 11.77 -0.83 3.81
CA ASN A 139 11.18 0.01 2.77
C ASN A 139 9.76 -0.41 2.31
N LEU A 140 9.34 -1.65 2.60
CA LEU A 140 8.01 -2.13 2.26
C LEU A 140 6.92 -1.67 3.22
N TRP A 141 7.28 -1.20 4.42
CA TRP A 141 6.33 -0.80 5.45
C TRP A 141 6.63 0.56 6.09
N THR A 142 7.83 1.11 5.96
CA THR A 142 8.12 2.47 6.42
C THR A 142 7.48 3.51 5.49
N LEU A 143 7.03 4.64 6.05
CA LEU A 143 6.50 5.73 5.25
C LEU A 143 7.60 6.33 4.37
N PRO A 144 7.30 6.65 3.09
CA PRO A 144 8.26 7.32 2.24
C PRO A 144 8.44 8.79 2.69
N PRO A 145 9.61 9.40 2.48
CA PRO A 145 9.91 10.76 2.96
C PRO A 145 9.01 11.86 2.35
N TYR A 146 8.38 11.60 1.20
CA TYR A 146 7.44 12.52 0.58
C TYR A 146 6.00 12.42 1.11
N VAL A 147 5.68 11.50 2.03
CA VAL A 147 4.29 11.17 2.41
C VAL A 147 3.51 12.38 2.94
N GLU A 148 4.16 13.32 3.60
CA GLU A 148 3.53 14.53 4.14
C GLU A 148 3.23 15.59 3.07
N ARG A 149 3.90 15.48 1.91
CA ARG A 149 3.86 16.50 0.85
C ARG A 149 2.82 16.20 -0.22
N ILE A 150 2.37 14.95 -0.30
CA ILE A 150 1.36 14.55 -1.28
C ILE A 150 -0.02 15.12 -0.91
N SER A 151 -0.89 15.21 -1.90
CA SER A 151 -2.15 15.91 -1.77
C SER A 151 -3.19 15.22 -0.88
N PHE A 152 -3.05 13.92 -0.63
CA PHE A 152 -3.92 13.17 0.28
C PHE A 152 -3.23 11.87 0.76
N VAL A 153 -3.32 11.62 2.06
CA VAL A 153 -2.89 10.39 2.72
C VAL A 153 -3.84 10.10 3.87
N ASP A 154 -4.30 8.85 3.97
CA ASP A 154 -5.20 8.40 5.03
C ASP A 154 -5.16 6.86 5.13
N GLU A 155 -5.62 6.29 6.23
CA GLU A 155 -5.87 4.86 6.34
C GLU A 155 -6.94 4.41 5.34
N PHE A 156 -6.72 3.27 4.70
CA PHE A 156 -7.77 2.62 3.92
C PHE A 156 -8.83 1.98 4.83
N THR A 157 -9.94 2.68 5.03
CA THR A 157 -11.18 2.13 5.57
C THR A 157 -12.35 2.39 4.61
N THR A 158 -13.48 1.69 4.77
CA THR A 158 -14.67 2.00 3.95
C THR A 158 -15.17 3.42 4.18
N LEU A 159 -15.06 3.92 5.42
CA LEU A 159 -15.45 5.28 5.79
C LEU A 159 -14.53 6.32 5.10
N ASN A 160 -13.22 6.18 5.26
CA ASN A 160 -12.24 7.11 4.71
C ASN A 160 -12.25 7.08 3.17
N PHE A 161 -12.38 5.90 2.57
CA PHE A 161 -12.50 5.78 1.11
C PHE A 161 -13.78 6.45 0.58
N ARG A 162 -14.92 6.32 1.28
CA ARG A 162 -16.16 7.03 0.93
C ARG A 162 -15.95 8.55 1.03
N ALA A 163 -15.36 9.03 2.11
CA ALA A 163 -15.08 10.45 2.30
C ALA A 163 -14.16 11.00 1.21
N PHE A 164 -13.06 10.30 0.91
CA PHE A 164 -12.13 10.62 -0.17
C PHE A 164 -12.82 10.79 -1.53
N LEU A 165 -13.69 9.84 -1.89
CA LEU A 165 -14.44 9.89 -3.15
C LEU A 165 -15.39 11.09 -3.20
N SER A 166 -16.11 11.35 -2.11
CA SER A 166 -17.05 12.46 -2.02
C SER A 166 -16.31 13.80 -2.14
N VAL A 167 -15.26 14.01 -1.35
CA VAL A 167 -14.54 15.28 -1.25
C VAL A 167 -13.72 15.58 -2.52
N HIS A 168 -13.02 14.59 -3.07
CA HIS A 168 -12.05 14.85 -4.14
C HIS A 168 -12.58 14.58 -5.55
N PHE A 169 -13.65 13.79 -5.66
CA PHE A 169 -14.23 13.41 -6.94
C PHE A 169 -15.71 13.77 -7.08
N GLY A 170 -16.38 14.23 -6.01
CA GLY A 170 -17.83 14.47 -6.02
C GLY A 170 -18.60 13.18 -6.28
N HIS A 171 -18.06 12.05 -5.84
CA HIS A 171 -18.56 10.72 -6.15
C HIS A 171 -19.12 10.04 -4.90
N GLU A 172 -20.38 9.63 -4.94
CA GLU A 172 -21.00 8.84 -3.88
C GLU A 172 -20.55 7.37 -3.94
N TYR A 173 -19.97 6.87 -2.85
CA TYR A 173 -19.54 5.48 -2.79
C TYR A 173 -20.71 4.51 -3.00
N GLY A 174 -20.65 3.74 -4.08
CA GLY A 174 -21.62 2.70 -4.42
C GLY A 174 -20.95 1.32 -4.43
N THR A 175 -21.73 0.29 -4.14
CA THR A 175 -21.26 -1.09 -4.28
C THR A 175 -20.90 -1.40 -5.74
N ILE A 176 -19.63 -1.71 -5.98
CA ILE A 176 -19.24 -2.35 -7.25
C ILE A 176 -19.68 -3.81 -7.16
N LYS A 177 -20.49 -4.27 -8.13
CA LYS A 177 -20.57 -5.70 -8.43
C LYS A 177 -19.24 -6.13 -9.03
N VAL A 178 -18.20 -6.25 -8.20
CA VAL A 178 -16.95 -6.89 -8.60
C VAL A 178 -17.34 -8.35 -8.81
N GLY A 179 -17.41 -8.78 -10.09
CA GLY A 179 -17.74 -10.17 -10.40
C GLY A 179 -16.94 -11.13 -9.52
N ALA A 180 -17.58 -12.21 -9.06
CA ALA A 180 -17.08 -13.13 -8.03
C ALA A 180 -15.62 -13.61 -8.22
N ARG A 181 -15.04 -13.47 -9.42
CA ARG A 181 -13.67 -13.84 -9.79
C ARG A 181 -12.53 -12.97 -9.21
N HIS A 182 -12.81 -11.84 -8.55
CA HIS A 182 -11.75 -10.97 -7.99
C HIS A 182 -11.83 -10.75 -6.47
N ARG A 183 -12.41 -11.71 -5.73
CA ARG A 183 -12.21 -11.74 -4.28
C ARG A 183 -10.77 -12.16 -4.00
N ASN A 184 -9.88 -11.19 -3.84
CA ASN A 184 -8.60 -11.41 -3.18
C ASN A 184 -8.87 -11.68 -1.69
N ALA A 185 -9.43 -12.84 -1.38
CA ALA A 185 -9.53 -13.30 -0.01
C ALA A 185 -8.11 -13.43 0.53
N SER A 186 -7.80 -12.63 1.54
CA SER A 186 -6.51 -12.68 2.21
C SER A 186 -6.58 -13.76 3.27
N ASP A 187 -5.67 -14.73 3.21
CA ASP A 187 -5.51 -15.76 4.25
C ASP A 187 -4.81 -15.21 5.51
N ASN A 188 -4.63 -13.88 5.59
CA ASN A 188 -4.03 -13.17 6.71
C ASN A 188 -5.08 -12.97 7.83
N PRO A 189 -4.90 -13.58 9.02
CA PRO A 189 -5.80 -13.43 10.15
C PRO A 189 -5.66 -12.07 10.88
N GLY A 190 -4.67 -11.25 10.50
CA GLY A 190 -4.35 -9.98 11.16
C GLY A 190 -3.35 -10.12 12.30
N PHE A 191 -2.73 -9.01 12.68
CA PHE A 191 -1.67 -8.97 13.69
C PHE A 191 -2.17 -9.37 15.09
N ALA A 192 -3.33 -8.89 15.51
CA ALA A 192 -3.91 -9.21 16.81
C ALA A 192 -4.08 -10.73 16.98
N ALA A 193 -4.56 -11.41 15.94
CA ALA A 193 -4.73 -12.86 15.95
C ALA A 193 -3.39 -13.60 16.02
N LEU A 194 -2.34 -13.09 15.36
CA LEU A 194 -1.00 -13.66 15.47
C LEU A 194 -0.44 -13.55 16.89
N VAL A 195 -0.66 -12.41 17.56
CA VAL A 195 -0.23 -12.20 18.95
C VAL A 195 -1.02 -13.10 19.90
N ALA A 196 -2.35 -13.14 19.78
CA ALA A 196 -3.21 -13.99 20.59
C ALA A 196 -2.89 -15.48 20.45
N ALA A 197 -2.45 -15.92 19.26
CA ALA A 197 -2.02 -17.30 19.01
C ALA A 197 -0.57 -17.60 19.44
N GLY A 198 0.16 -16.63 20.00
CA GLY A 198 1.57 -16.76 20.35
C GLY A 198 2.52 -16.86 19.14
N ALA A 199 2.04 -16.56 17.93
CA ALA A 199 2.83 -16.63 16.71
C ALA A 199 3.80 -15.44 16.55
N VAL A 200 3.53 -14.33 17.27
CA VAL A 200 4.43 -13.19 17.46
C VAL A 200 4.57 -12.93 18.95
N HIS A 201 5.81 -12.92 19.44
CA HIS A 201 6.10 -12.81 20.87
C HIS A 201 6.07 -11.36 21.37
N SER A 202 5.80 -11.19 22.66
CA SER A 202 5.75 -9.87 23.32
C SER A 202 7.01 -9.02 23.09
N ARG A 203 8.20 -9.63 23.15
CA ARG A 203 9.46 -8.93 22.85
C ARG A 203 9.48 -8.31 21.45
N THR A 204 8.88 -8.97 20.45
CA THR A 204 8.85 -8.50 19.07
C THR A 204 7.77 -7.45 18.88
N VAL A 205 6.64 -7.57 19.59
CA VAL A 205 5.65 -6.50 19.70
C VAL A 205 6.30 -5.24 20.30
N ASN A 206 6.98 -5.34 21.44
CA ASN A 206 7.64 -4.20 22.08
C ASN A 206 8.68 -3.55 21.17
N ARG A 207 9.46 -4.34 20.41
CA ARG A 207 10.39 -3.80 19.40
C ARG A 207 9.67 -3.03 18.31
N LEU A 208 8.55 -3.56 17.80
CA LEU A 208 7.77 -2.94 16.73
C LEU A 208 7.16 -1.60 17.16
N TYR A 209 6.48 -1.54 18.30
CA TYR A 209 5.86 -0.30 18.82
C TYR A 209 6.89 0.70 19.38
N GLY A 210 8.11 0.23 19.66
CA GLY A 210 9.26 1.07 19.99
C GLY A 210 10.00 1.63 18.77
N ASP A 211 9.71 1.18 17.54
CA ASP A 211 10.38 1.65 16.33
C ASP A 211 9.83 3.01 15.91
N GLU A 212 10.71 3.97 15.65
CA GLU A 212 10.34 5.34 15.26
C GLU A 212 9.49 5.36 13.98
N ALA A 213 9.85 4.55 12.98
CA ALA A 213 9.12 4.49 11.72
C ALA A 213 7.70 3.89 11.89
N PHE A 214 7.46 3.12 12.95
CA PHE A 214 6.12 2.65 13.30
C PHE A 214 5.27 3.80 13.84
N ARG A 215 5.84 4.61 14.74
CA ARG A 215 5.13 5.73 15.38
C ARG A 215 4.81 6.86 14.40
N GLU A 216 5.57 7.01 13.33
CA GLU A 216 5.24 7.99 12.27
C GLU A 216 3.83 7.79 11.68
N TYR A 217 3.27 6.57 11.76
CA TYR A 217 1.91 6.28 11.30
C TYR A 217 0.81 6.88 12.17
N GLU A 218 1.08 7.27 13.42
CA GLU A 218 0.09 7.88 14.34
C GLU A 218 -0.57 9.13 13.75
N ARG A 219 0.08 9.76 12.77
CA ARG A 219 -0.43 10.92 12.04
C ARG A 219 -1.58 10.61 11.09
N TYR A 220 -1.75 9.34 10.72
CA TYR A 220 -2.64 8.91 9.62
C TYR A 220 -3.50 7.70 9.95
N VAL A 221 -3.08 6.89 10.93
CA VAL A 221 -3.70 5.62 11.28
C VAL A 221 -3.87 5.57 12.79
N ASP A 222 -5.06 5.13 13.24
CA ASP A 222 -5.30 4.88 14.65
C ASP A 222 -4.52 3.63 15.09
N LEU A 223 -3.44 3.85 15.84
CA LEU A 223 -2.59 2.75 16.31
C LEU A 223 -3.21 2.13 17.56
N TRP A 224 -3.26 0.80 17.58
CA TRP A 224 -3.76 0.03 18.71
C TRP A 224 -2.73 -1.02 19.11
N GLU A 225 -2.58 -1.26 20.41
CA GLU A 225 -1.72 -2.34 20.92
C GLU A 225 -2.54 -3.60 21.22
N PRO A 226 -2.10 -4.80 20.81
CA PRO A 226 -2.76 -6.04 21.18
C PRO A 226 -2.59 -6.32 22.68
N THR A 227 -3.66 -6.82 23.31
CA THR A 227 -3.59 -7.33 24.67
C THR A 227 -2.95 -8.71 24.68
N PHE A 228 -2.05 -8.95 25.65
CA PHE A 228 -1.48 -10.28 25.87
C PHE A 228 -2.39 -11.09 26.80
N PRO A 229 -2.64 -12.38 26.50
CA PRO A 229 -3.24 -13.25 27.49
C PRO A 229 -2.31 -13.31 28.71
N SER A 230 -2.90 -13.09 29.88
CA SER A 230 -2.25 -13.19 31.21
C SER A 230 -1.77 -14.60 31.51
#